data_AF-A0AAV1U726-F1
#
_entry.id   AF-A0AAV1U726-F1
#
_cell.length_a   1.000
_cell.length_b   1.000
_cell.length_c   1.000
_cell.angle_alpha   90.00
_cell.angle_beta   90.00
_cell.angle_gamma   90.00
#
_symmetry.space_group_name_H-M   'P 1'
#
loop_
_entity.id
_entity.type
_entity.pdbx_description
1 polymer ?
#
loop_
_entity_poly.entity_id
_entity_poly.type
_entity_poly.pdbx_seq_one_letter_code
_entity_poly.pdbx_strand_id
1 'polypeptide(L)'
;MTTADRFASEWQPILGVVHHQLQRPQLEAAFDAFVQVPAIRRVSAVDNGMLVKDISSTEVITAIEGLIRHKAAGMDGLNNDFLETLWRSWLLL
;
A
#
# COMPACT_ATOMS: atom_id res chain seq x y z
N MET A 1 -37.21 27.88 -9.83
CA MET A 1 -36.06 27.03 -10.16
C MET A 1 -34.85 27.62 -9.49
N THR A 2 -34.23 26.87 -8.59
CA THR A 2 -33.05 27.31 -7.83
C THR A 2 -31.77 27.05 -8.62
N THR A 3 -30.66 27.68 -8.22
CA THR A 3 -29.33 27.41 -8.80
C THR A 3 -28.96 25.93 -8.68
N ALA A 4 -29.32 25.29 -7.56
CA ALA A 4 -29.09 23.85 -7.35
C ALA A 4 -29.86 22.99 -8.37
N ASP A 5 -31.12 23.33 -8.68
CA ASP A 5 -31.93 22.60 -9.66
C ASP A 5 -31.33 22.69 -11.08
N ARG A 6 -30.72 23.84 -11.40
CA ARG A 6 -30.04 24.05 -12.68
C ARG A 6 -28.74 23.25 -12.80
N PHE A 7 -27.92 23.23 -11.75
CA PHE A 7 -26.74 22.38 -11.74
C PHE A 7 -27.11 20.90 -11.79
N ALA A 8 -28.16 20.48 -11.07
CA ALA A 8 -28.61 19.11 -11.13
C ALA A 8 -29.05 18.71 -12.56
N SER A 9 -29.79 19.56 -13.27
CA SER A 9 -30.24 19.25 -14.64
C SER A 9 -29.12 19.25 -15.68
N GLU A 10 -28.15 20.16 -15.57
CA GLU A 10 -27.00 20.21 -16.49
C GLU A 10 -26.06 19.00 -16.32
N TRP A 11 -25.93 18.50 -15.09
CA TRP A 11 -25.03 17.38 -14.78
C TRP A 11 -25.70 16.01 -14.82
N GLN A 12 -27.04 15.93 -14.77
CA GLN A 12 -27.81 14.68 -14.87
C GLN A 12 -27.42 13.78 -16.08
N PRO A 13 -27.23 14.29 -17.31
CA PRO A 13 -26.84 13.43 -18.44
C PRO A 13 -25.37 12.98 -18.39
N ILE A 14 -24.55 13.60 -17.54
CA ILE A 14 -23.12 13.32 -17.40
C ILE A 14 -22.88 12.35 -16.24
N LEU A 15 -23.59 12.52 -15.13
CA LEU A 15 -23.38 11.74 -13.93
C LEU A 15 -24.00 10.34 -14.05
N GLY A 16 -23.21 9.30 -13.76
CA GLY A 16 -23.67 7.90 -13.77
C GLY A 16 -23.73 7.25 -15.15
N VAL A 17 -23.38 7.97 -16.22
CA VAL A 17 -23.29 7.42 -17.58
C VAL A 17 -21.85 7.02 -17.88
N VAL A 18 -21.68 5.88 -18.55
CA VAL A 18 -20.39 5.45 -19.07
C VAL A 18 -20.10 6.22 -20.36
N HIS A 19 -19.14 7.13 -20.31
CA HIS A 19 -18.77 7.99 -21.46
C HIS A 19 -17.71 7.39 -22.39
N HIS A 20 -17.13 6.25 -22.03
CA HIS A 20 -16.17 5.56 -22.88
C HIS A 20 -16.89 4.54 -23.77
N GLN A 21 -16.46 4.45 -25.03
CA GLN A 21 -16.98 3.46 -25.98
C GLN A 21 -16.22 2.12 -25.92
N LEU A 22 -15.20 2.03 -25.07
CA LEU A 22 -14.33 0.87 -24.95
C LEU A 22 -14.97 -0.25 -24.14
N GLN A 23 -14.88 -1.47 -24.63
CA GLN A 23 -15.24 -2.63 -23.81
C GLN A 23 -14.16 -2.91 -22.77
N ARG A 24 -14.50 -3.64 -21.70
CA ARG A 24 -13.62 -3.88 -20.54
C ARG A 24 -12.19 -4.34 -20.90
N PRO A 25 -11.97 -5.26 -21.86
CA PRO A 25 -10.60 -5.66 -22.24
C PRO A 25 -9.81 -4.53 -22.93
N GLN A 26 -10.50 -3.63 -23.64
CA GLN A 26 -9.90 -2.50 -24.32
C GLN A 26 -9.57 -1.36 -23.34
N LEU A 27 -10.36 -1.21 -22.27
CA LEU A 27 -10.06 -0.30 -21.18
C LEU A 27 -8.78 -0.68 -20.45
N GLU A 28 -8.58 -1.97 -20.17
CA GLU A 28 -7.35 -2.47 -19.53
C GLU A 28 -6.12 -2.14 -20.39
N ALA A 29 -6.19 -2.41 -21.69
CA ALA A 29 -5.13 -2.08 -22.63
C ALA A 29 -4.87 -0.55 -22.73
N ALA A 30 -5.92 0.27 -22.77
CA ALA A 30 -5.80 1.72 -22.81
C ALA A 30 -5.23 2.30 -21.50
N PHE A 31 -5.62 1.72 -20.36
CA PHE A 31 -5.11 2.06 -19.04
C PHE A 31 -3.62 1.70 -18.92
N ASP A 32 -3.23 0.50 -19.33
CA ASP A 32 -1.83 0.05 -19.31
C ASP A 32 -0.93 0.89 -20.23
N ALA A 33 -1.47 1.36 -21.37
CA ALA A 33 -0.76 2.26 -22.27
C ALA A 33 -0.63 3.68 -21.71
N PHE A 34 -1.64 4.17 -20.99
CA PHE A 34 -1.63 5.48 -20.35
C PHE A 34 -0.70 5.50 -19.12
N VAL A 35 -0.75 4.44 -18.31
CA VAL A 35 0.01 4.32 -17.07
C VAL A 35 1.44 3.88 -17.38
N GLN A 36 2.31 4.85 -17.61
CA GLN A 36 3.75 4.61 -17.78
C GLN A 36 4.44 4.36 -16.44
N VAL A 37 4.13 3.23 -15.79
CA VAL A 37 4.93 2.75 -14.66
C VAL A 37 6.15 2.03 -15.23
N PRO A 38 7.38 2.54 -15.01
CA PRO A 38 8.60 1.89 -15.47
C PRO A 38 8.66 0.45 -14.95
N ALA A 39 9.12 -0.49 -15.78
CA ALA A 39 9.12 -1.93 -15.43
C ALA A 39 9.82 -2.21 -14.09
N ILE A 40 10.90 -1.49 -13.77
CA ILE A 40 11.65 -1.62 -12.51
C ILE A 40 10.83 -1.24 -11.25
N ARG A 41 9.74 -0.49 -11.41
CA ARG A 41 8.85 -0.07 -10.32
C ARG A 41 7.56 -0.89 -10.28
N ARG A 42 7.34 -1.80 -11.24
CA ARG A 42 6.16 -2.66 -11.25
C ARG A 42 6.39 -3.79 -10.27
N VAL A 43 5.47 -3.92 -9.31
CA VAL A 43 5.44 -5.04 -8.37
C VAL A 43 4.96 -6.28 -9.14
N SER A 44 5.76 -7.34 -9.18
CA SER A 44 5.30 -8.59 -9.78
C SER A 44 4.23 -9.26 -8.92
N ALA A 45 3.49 -10.22 -9.47
CA ALA A 45 2.55 -11.00 -8.68
C ALA A 45 3.23 -11.73 -7.51
N VAL A 46 4.50 -12.12 -7.70
CA VAL A 46 5.33 -12.74 -6.65
C VAL A 46 5.69 -11.74 -5.57
N ASP A 47 6.16 -10.55 -5.95
CA ASP A 47 6.50 -9.48 -5.00
C ASP A 47 5.28 -9.06 -4.19
N ASN A 48 4.13 -8.93 -4.86
CA ASN A 48 2.88 -8.60 -4.18
C ASN A 48 2.52 -9.69 -3.17
N GLY A 49 2.63 -10.96 -3.56
CA GLY A 49 2.43 -12.09 -2.66
C GLY A 49 3.33 -12.05 -1.42
N MET A 50 4.59 -11.62 -1.57
CA MET A 50 5.52 -11.46 -0.45
C MET A 50 5.13 -10.27 0.46
N LEU A 51 4.59 -9.19 -0.09
CA LEU A 51 4.17 -8.00 0.67
C LEU A 51 2.93 -8.23 1.53
N VAL A 52 2.00 -9.09 1.10
CA VAL A 52 0.80 -9.46 1.87
C VAL A 52 0.96 -10.73 2.69
N LYS A 53 2.13 -11.37 2.65
CA LYS A 53 2.40 -12.57 3.45
C LYS A 53 2.50 -12.20 4.94
N ASP A 54 1.95 -13.06 5.78
CA ASP A 54 2.16 -12.96 7.23
C ASP A 54 3.65 -13.01 7.57
N ILE A 55 4.08 -12.10 8.44
CA ILE A 55 5.47 -12.03 8.91
C ILE A 55 5.72 -13.27 9.77
N SER A 56 6.68 -14.10 9.35
CA SER A 56 7.07 -15.28 10.11
C SER A 56 7.88 -14.91 11.36
N SER A 57 7.79 -15.72 12.41
CA SER A 57 8.62 -15.54 13.62
C SER A 57 10.12 -15.54 13.30
N THR A 58 10.54 -16.30 12.28
CA THR A 58 11.93 -16.32 11.80
C THR A 58 12.36 -14.99 11.20
N GLU A 59 11.51 -14.33 10.40
CA GLU A 59 11.81 -13.02 9.83
C GLU A 59 11.90 -11.94 10.92
N VAL A 60 11.04 -12.02 11.94
CA VAL A 60 11.10 -11.13 13.11
C VAL A 60 12.42 -11.31 13.85
N ILE A 61 12.82 -12.55 14.14
CA ILE A 61 14.06 -12.84 14.85
C ILE A 61 15.27 -12.33 14.07
N THR A 62 15.35 -12.62 12.76
CA THR A 62 16.45 -12.14 11.91
C THR A 62 16.50 -10.61 11.84
N ALA A 63 15.36 -9.93 11.79
CA ALA A 63 15.30 -8.48 11.81
C ALA A 63 15.81 -7.90 13.14
N ILE A 64 15.47 -8.53 14.27
CA ILE A 64 15.92 -8.13 15.60
C ILE A 64 17.42 -8.36 15.77
N GLU A 65 17.95 -9.50 15.31
CA GLU A 65 19.40 -9.79 15.33
C GLU A 65 20.21 -8.77 14.52
N GLY A 66 19.61 -8.19 13.48
CA GLY A 66 20.20 -7.11 12.70
C GLY A 66 20.18 -5.73 13.37
N LEU A 67 19.51 -5.56 14.51
CA LEU A 67 19.47 -4.29 15.22
C LEU A 67 20.82 -4.01 15.91
N ILE A 68 21.43 -2.88 15.57
CA ILE A 68 22.63 -2.40 16.23
C ILE A 68 22.25 -1.93 17.64
N ARG A 69 22.80 -2.60 18.65
CA ARG A 69 22.67 -2.22 20.06
C ARG A 69 23.24 -0.83 20.34
N HIS A 70 22.75 -0.20 21.40
CA HIS A 70 23.24 1.11 21.88
C HIS A 70 23.06 2.27 20.89
N LYS A 71 22.15 2.15 19.91
CA LYS A 71 21.70 3.30 19.13
C LYS A 71 20.82 4.21 19.98
N ALA A 72 20.96 5.51 19.75
CA ALA A 72 20.09 6.53 20.32
C ALA A 72 18.63 6.24 19.95
N ALA A 73 17.73 6.55 20.88
CA ALA A 73 16.31 6.38 20.69
C ALA A 73 15.79 7.21 19.51
N GLY A 74 14.80 6.66 18.82
CA GLY A 74 14.09 7.36 17.74
C GLY A 74 13.19 8.47 18.26
N MET A 75 12.35 9.02 17.38
CA MET A 75 11.36 10.05 17.72
C MET A 75 10.30 9.56 18.73
N ASP A 76 10.15 8.25 18.85
CA ASP A 76 9.30 7.56 19.83
C ASP A 76 9.95 7.42 21.21
N GLY A 77 11.23 7.79 21.37
CA GLY A 77 11.97 7.66 22.62
C GLY A 77 12.35 6.22 22.97
N LEU A 78 12.13 5.25 22.07
CA LEU A 78 12.51 3.86 22.26
C LEU A 78 13.84 3.58 21.56
N ASN A 79 14.77 2.93 22.28
CA ASN A 79 16.02 2.48 21.72
C ASN A 79 15.94 1.02 21.24
N ASN A 80 16.91 0.60 20.43
CA ASN A 80 16.97 -0.77 19.93
C ASN A 80 17.09 -1.81 21.05
N ASP A 81 17.74 -1.44 22.17
CA ASP A 81 17.92 -2.32 23.32
C ASP A 81 16.57 -2.64 24.01
N PHE A 82 15.63 -1.69 24.02
CA PHE A 82 14.26 -1.92 24.50
C PHE A 82 13.52 -2.93 23.63
N LEU A 83 13.60 -2.79 22.30
CA LEU A 83 12.95 -3.70 21.36
C LEU A 83 13.52 -5.12 21.48
N GLU A 84 14.85 -5.25 21.57
CA GLU A 84 15.46 -6.56 21.76
C GLU A 84 15.03 -7.22 23.08
N THR A 85 14.95 -6.44 24.16
CA THR A 85 14.55 -6.95 25.49
C THR A 85 13.07 -7.35 25.54
N LEU A 86 12.19 -6.51 24.97
CA LEU A 86 10.75 -6.77 24.91
C LEU A 86 10.45 -8.09 24.18
N TRP A 87 11.07 -8.30 23.01
CA TRP A 87 10.81 -9.48 22.19
C TRP A 87 11.39 -10.76 22.79
N ARG A 88 12.57 -10.69 23.42
CA ARG A 88 13.13 -11.84 24.15
C ARG A 88 12.22 -12.31 25.30
N SER A 89 11.52 -11.38 25.96
CA SER A 89 10.55 -11.70 27.00
C SER A 89 9.31 -12.42 26.43
N TRP A 90 8.88 -12.06 25.22
CA TRP A 90 7.68 -12.61 24.59
C TRP A 90 7.90 -13.98 23.94
N LEU A 91 9.13 -14.31 23.53
CA LEU A 91 9.52 -15.61 22.94
C LEU A 91 9.88 -16.70 23.97
N LEU A 92 10.06 -16.35 25.25
CA LEU A 92 10.40 -17.27 26.34
C LEU A 92 9.20 -17.70 27.20
N LEU A 93 7.98 -17.36 26.76
CA LEU A 93 6.69 -17.86 27.25
C LEU A 93 6.09 -18.83 26.22
#